data_AF-E3LT01-F1
#
_entry.id   AF-E3LT01-F1
#
_cell.length_a   1.000
_cell.length_b   1.000
_cell.length_c   1.000
_cell.angle_alpha   90.00
_cell.angle_beta   90.00
_cell.angle_gamma   90.00
#
_symmetry.space_group_name_H-M   'P 1'
#
loop_
_entity.id
_entity.type
_entity.pdbx_description
1 polymer ?
#
loop_
_entity_poly.entity_id
_entity_poly.type
_entity_poly.pdbx_seq_one_letter_code
_entity_poly.pdbx_strand_id
1 'polypeptide(L)'
;MFVRTWILLVVFPVIVSTNECYVTPCTRDIIIVVDGSSSMQTSTYVSQEINMITKLTYSWTLDESKVRLALVGAYFGNEFNGLDYFTDGSLVEKRLQSFRLAAMQYGLFNGDFNTTVRFLDERYVGQRANFGPRINVQKRIVIFTSHSGVDDIASTKDTLQRFGQLGYAVTLVGIGVSESVYKSTYYHKFVSVQLFELGVVAQSIIDSITEDGICFLDQGWTTPKPEICTTSTTTTRAPTTTTKKTASVKPATTPKPVPPTQPPFPVGDYQDCSCTTQSLYIDIVFVIDVSEGMGLGGLMMVKAEINTLVGQMSLDPNIQKHVQVGLIKYSNEAEIVFKPSDYDDEDEFTEDLWSDPRLQDVDKVDEVNLHLGLQKAAKMIGSMRRGVRKVVVVYAASYNDEGNDDARQIAANIRESGYEIITVAFVEPESSNLVMKIGEIASPRMNFTSFRDDLLVEEMEDAFCQVNCYCPNGWKQLVLENRKYGECFFPTKIDASWTATKFECPILSKDHTGNGHLVYVNSALKNQFLNDFYMNHWDPENQEKPNYDIGYYYDKTTKKFIWVNGVTNNPYSNWAEGYPDITKGECVMAKRVDGTQEDFRWVSVNCQTDYGRGLCQEAACDSDFYCPPEYN
;
A
#
# COMPACT_ATOMS: atom_id res chain seq x y z
N MET A 1 -61.79 19.09 -41.03
CA MET A 1 -60.63 19.91 -40.65
C MET A 1 -60.73 20.07 -39.14
N PHE A 2 -59.95 19.46 -38.26
CA PHE A 2 -58.52 19.14 -38.25
C PHE A 2 -58.26 17.73 -37.67
N VAL A 3 -57.01 17.30 -37.82
CA VAL A 3 -56.52 15.92 -37.93
C VAL A 3 -56.34 15.22 -36.57
N ARG A 4 -56.66 13.92 -36.50
CA ARG A 4 -56.26 13.01 -35.42
C ARG A 4 -54.75 12.80 -35.44
N THR A 5 -54.03 13.27 -34.43
CA THR A 5 -52.62 12.93 -34.24
C THR A 5 -52.50 11.92 -33.11
N TRP A 6 -52.12 10.69 -33.46
CA TRP A 6 -51.70 9.66 -32.51
C TRP A 6 -50.30 9.99 -32.03
N ILE A 7 -50.10 10.16 -30.71
CA ILE A 7 -48.77 10.24 -30.12
C ILE A 7 -48.24 8.80 -29.99
N LEU A 8 -47.40 8.41 -30.94
CA LEU A 8 -46.50 7.25 -30.77
C LEU A 8 -45.39 7.68 -29.82
N LEU A 9 -45.41 7.16 -28.59
CA LEU A 9 -44.27 7.16 -27.70
C LEU A 9 -43.25 6.15 -28.26
N VAL A 10 -42.32 6.66 -29.07
CA VAL A 10 -41.12 5.92 -29.47
C VAL A 10 -40.17 5.96 -28.27
N VAL A 11 -40.13 4.88 -27.50
CA VAL A 11 -39.04 4.62 -26.56
C VAL A 11 -37.82 4.29 -27.41
N PHE A 12 -36.92 5.25 -27.59
CA PHE A 12 -35.57 4.92 -28.03
C PHE A 12 -34.91 4.12 -26.91
N PRO A 13 -34.45 2.88 -27.14
CA PRO A 13 -33.46 2.32 -26.24
C PRO A 13 -32.24 3.23 -26.36
N VAL A 14 -31.93 3.95 -25.28
CA VAL A 14 -30.57 4.48 -25.11
C VAL A 14 -29.70 3.24 -24.99
N ILE A 15 -29.13 2.81 -26.11
CA ILE A 15 -27.99 1.91 -26.09
C ILE A 15 -26.86 2.77 -25.54
N VAL A 16 -26.72 2.78 -24.22
CA VAL A 16 -25.46 3.16 -23.61
C VAL A 16 -24.51 2.04 -24.01
N SER A 17 -23.73 2.22 -25.07
CA SER A 17 -22.54 1.38 -25.26
C SER A 17 -21.49 1.91 -24.28
N THR A 18 -21.60 1.50 -23.02
CA THR A 18 -20.41 1.44 -22.17
C THR A 18 -19.54 0.34 -22.77
N ASN A 19 -18.66 0.73 -23.71
CA ASN A 19 -17.58 -0.15 -24.14
C ASN A 19 -16.58 -0.19 -23.00
N GLU A 20 -16.84 -1.03 -22.01
CA GLU A 20 -15.87 -1.39 -20.98
C GLU A 20 -14.69 -2.08 -21.66
N CYS A 21 -13.53 -1.42 -21.67
CA CYS A 21 -12.26 -2.07 -21.95
C CYS A 21 -11.95 -2.96 -20.75
N TYR A 22 -12.38 -4.22 -20.77
CA TYR A 22 -11.87 -5.21 -19.80
C TYR A 22 -10.36 -5.28 -19.96
N VAL A 23 -9.61 -4.68 -19.02
CA VAL A 23 -8.15 -4.70 -18.99
C VAL A 23 -7.66 -6.07 -18.51
N THR A 24 -7.94 -7.11 -19.30
CA THR A 24 -7.04 -8.26 -19.39
C THR A 24 -6.56 -8.24 -20.83
N PRO A 25 -5.34 -7.76 -21.12
CA PRO A 25 -4.98 -7.57 -22.51
C PRO A 25 -5.03 -8.91 -23.23
N CYS A 26 -5.61 -8.92 -24.43
CA CYS A 26 -5.44 -10.02 -25.37
C CYS A 26 -3.95 -10.38 -25.46
N THR A 27 -3.60 -11.63 -25.76
CA THR A 27 -2.21 -12.11 -25.81
C THR A 27 -1.29 -11.11 -26.56
N ARG A 28 -0.34 -10.50 -25.83
CA ARG A 28 0.46 -9.33 -26.26
C ARG A 28 1.87 -9.35 -25.68
N ASP A 29 2.82 -8.84 -26.45
CA ASP A 29 4.17 -8.54 -25.98
C ASP A 29 4.38 -7.02 -25.98
N ILE A 30 4.69 -6.48 -24.80
CA ILE A 30 4.85 -5.04 -24.57
C ILE A 30 6.29 -4.78 -24.16
N ILE A 31 6.92 -3.78 -24.77
CA ILE A 31 8.23 -3.27 -24.37
C ILE A 31 8.02 -1.84 -23.89
N ILE A 32 8.41 -1.54 -22.65
CA ILE A 32 8.43 -0.18 -22.12
C ILE A 32 9.88 0.24 -21.93
N VAL A 33 10.25 1.39 -22.52
CA VAL A 33 11.53 2.03 -22.29
C VAL A 33 11.35 3.12 -21.24
N VAL A 34 12.23 3.09 -20.23
CA VAL A 34 12.34 4.09 -19.16
C VAL A 34 13.55 4.97 -19.44
N ASP A 35 13.36 6.30 -19.49
CA ASP A 35 14.42 7.28 -19.80
C ASP A 35 15.20 7.67 -18.53
N GLY A 36 16.39 7.12 -18.35
CA GLY A 36 17.33 7.51 -17.31
C GLY A 36 18.39 8.51 -17.77
N SER A 37 18.18 9.19 -18.90
CA SER A 37 19.18 10.11 -19.46
C SER A 37 19.16 11.48 -18.76
N SER A 38 20.23 12.26 -18.95
CA SER A 38 20.33 13.64 -18.48
C SER A 38 19.31 14.58 -19.12
N SER A 39 18.64 14.16 -20.20
CA SER A 39 17.54 14.94 -20.80
C SER A 39 16.34 15.05 -19.87
N MET A 40 16.19 14.11 -18.92
CA MET A 40 15.19 14.15 -17.85
C MET A 40 15.52 15.19 -16.79
N GLN A 41 16.68 15.84 -16.84
CA GLN A 41 17.15 16.91 -15.96
C GLN A 41 17.44 16.48 -14.51
N THR A 42 16.53 15.77 -13.84
CA THR A 42 16.66 15.37 -12.43
C THR A 42 16.27 13.91 -12.22
N SER A 43 16.90 13.26 -11.24
CA SER A 43 16.51 11.90 -10.81
C SER A 43 15.09 11.86 -10.24
N THR A 44 14.57 12.99 -9.78
CA THR A 44 13.16 13.16 -9.38
C THR A 44 12.21 12.99 -10.56
N TYR A 45 12.49 13.58 -11.72
CA TYR A 45 11.64 13.39 -12.90
C TYR A 45 11.66 11.95 -13.41
N VAL A 46 12.82 11.29 -13.35
CA VAL A 46 12.94 9.84 -13.64
C VAL A 46 12.11 9.02 -12.64
N SER A 47 12.10 9.41 -11.36
CA SER A 47 11.29 8.75 -10.34
C SER A 47 9.79 8.89 -10.58
N GLN A 48 9.35 10.07 -11.04
CA GLN A 48 7.95 10.31 -11.38
C GLN A 48 7.52 9.59 -12.67
N GLU A 49 8.39 9.53 -13.68
CA GLU A 49 8.19 8.67 -14.86
C GLU A 49 8.01 7.20 -14.43
N ILE A 50 8.87 6.70 -13.56
CA ILE A 50 8.77 5.33 -13.04
C ILE A 50 7.43 5.11 -12.31
N ASN A 51 6.97 6.07 -11.49
CA ASN A 51 5.67 6.00 -10.83
C ASN A 51 4.52 5.90 -11.85
N MET A 52 4.57 6.70 -12.90
CA MET A 52 3.61 6.65 -13.99
C MET A 52 3.56 5.28 -14.66
N ILE A 53 4.73 4.65 -14.90
CA ILE A 53 4.83 3.31 -15.48
C ILE A 53 4.34 2.24 -14.49
N THR A 54 4.62 2.38 -13.20
CA THR A 54 4.07 1.50 -12.15
C THR A 54 2.55 1.53 -12.18
N LYS A 55 1.92 2.71 -12.16
CA LYS A 55 0.46 2.85 -12.22
C LYS A 55 -0.13 2.33 -13.52
N LEU A 56 0.54 2.58 -14.65
CA LEU A 56 0.14 2.06 -15.96
C LEU A 56 0.09 0.53 -15.97
N THR A 57 1.04 -0.13 -15.29
CA THR A 57 1.21 -1.58 -15.32
C THR A 57 0.55 -2.31 -14.15
N TYR A 58 0.09 -1.58 -13.12
CA TYR A 58 -0.46 -2.12 -11.87
C TYR A 58 -1.62 -3.10 -12.06
N SER A 59 -2.53 -2.79 -12.99
CA SER A 59 -3.71 -3.63 -13.26
C SER A 59 -3.45 -4.77 -14.24
N TRP A 60 -2.22 -4.93 -14.75
CA TRP A 60 -1.93 -5.89 -15.81
C TRP A 60 -1.71 -7.29 -15.24
N THR A 61 -2.50 -8.26 -15.73
CA THR A 61 -2.26 -9.68 -15.44
C THR A 61 -1.20 -10.24 -16.39
N LEU A 62 0.05 -10.30 -15.92
CA LEU A 62 1.16 -10.89 -16.66
C LEU A 62 1.14 -12.42 -16.58
N ASP A 63 1.40 -13.07 -17.71
CA ASP A 63 1.47 -14.53 -17.85
C ASP A 63 2.09 -14.90 -19.21
N GLU A 64 2.85 -16.00 -19.27
CA GLU A 64 3.50 -16.48 -20.51
C GLU A 64 2.53 -16.65 -21.70
N SER A 65 1.28 -17.02 -21.45
CA SER A 65 0.24 -17.22 -22.46
C SER A 65 -0.60 -15.97 -22.73
N LYS A 66 -0.50 -14.93 -21.90
CA LYS A 66 -1.28 -13.68 -21.99
C LYS A 66 -0.36 -12.51 -22.28
N VAL A 67 -0.08 -11.66 -21.30
CA VAL A 67 0.74 -10.47 -21.44
C VAL A 67 2.13 -10.74 -20.93
N ARG A 68 3.12 -10.39 -21.73
CA ARG A 68 4.51 -10.38 -21.29
C ARG A 68 5.07 -8.98 -21.48
N LEU A 69 5.79 -8.49 -20.47
CA LEU A 69 6.28 -7.12 -20.40
C LEU A 69 7.81 -7.11 -20.33
N ALA A 70 8.48 -6.45 -21.26
CA ALA A 70 9.90 -6.14 -21.14
C ALA A 70 10.08 -4.69 -20.67
N LEU A 71 10.92 -4.50 -19.65
CA LEU A 71 11.33 -3.18 -19.18
C LEU A 71 12.78 -2.91 -19.59
N VAL A 72 12.98 -1.79 -20.29
CA VAL A 72 14.30 -1.36 -20.79
C VAL A 72 14.66 -0.04 -20.12
N GLY A 73 15.62 -0.08 -19.20
CA GLY A 73 16.18 1.15 -18.64
C GLY A 73 17.25 1.71 -19.57
N ALA A 74 17.04 2.92 -20.10
CA ALA A 74 18.02 3.63 -20.91
C ALA A 74 18.90 4.53 -20.03
N TYR A 75 20.23 4.43 -20.17
CA TYR A 75 21.22 5.30 -19.52
C TYR A 75 21.35 5.23 -17.99
N PHE A 76 20.68 4.29 -17.31
CA PHE A 76 20.93 4.04 -15.88
C PHE A 76 22.35 3.53 -15.65
N GLY A 77 23.17 4.31 -14.92
CA GLY A 77 24.58 3.99 -14.72
C GLY A 77 25.43 4.07 -16.00
N ASN A 78 25.01 4.88 -16.98
CA ASN A 78 25.59 4.97 -18.33
C ASN A 78 25.49 3.66 -19.15
N GLU A 79 24.51 2.81 -18.81
CA GLU A 79 24.29 1.52 -19.45
C GLU A 79 22.84 1.36 -19.90
N PHE A 80 22.61 0.38 -20.77
CA PHE A 80 21.26 -0.08 -21.12
C PHE A 80 20.95 -1.36 -20.37
N ASN A 81 19.86 -1.33 -19.62
CA ASN A 81 19.48 -2.37 -18.68
C ASN A 81 18.17 -3.04 -19.12
N GLY A 82 18.25 -3.94 -20.10
CA GLY A 82 17.12 -4.75 -20.58
C GLY A 82 17.22 -6.22 -20.16
N LEU A 83 16.12 -6.79 -19.66
CA LEU A 83 15.96 -8.22 -19.31
C LEU A 83 15.01 -8.94 -20.29
N ASP A 84 14.85 -10.25 -20.11
CA ASP A 84 13.76 -11.03 -20.69
C ASP A 84 12.38 -10.43 -20.36
N TYR A 85 11.34 -10.90 -21.07
CA TYR A 85 9.97 -10.49 -20.75
C TYR A 85 9.52 -11.04 -19.38
N PHE A 86 9.03 -10.15 -18.53
CA PHE A 86 8.36 -10.47 -17.28
C PHE A 86 6.98 -11.08 -17.52
N THR A 87 6.69 -12.13 -16.75
CA THR A 87 5.38 -12.80 -16.69
C THR A 87 4.81 -12.80 -15.27
N ASP A 88 5.41 -12.02 -14.36
CA ASP A 88 5.04 -11.86 -12.96
C ASP A 88 5.12 -10.38 -12.60
N GLY A 89 4.01 -9.79 -12.17
CA GLY A 89 3.92 -8.37 -11.81
C GLY A 89 4.84 -7.98 -10.64
N SER A 90 5.09 -8.89 -9.70
CA SER A 90 5.97 -8.61 -8.55
C SER A 90 7.43 -8.39 -8.96
N LEU A 91 7.85 -8.92 -10.11
CA LEU A 91 9.18 -8.72 -10.67
C LEU A 91 9.29 -7.41 -11.46
N VAL A 92 8.18 -6.91 -12.02
CA VAL A 92 8.09 -5.63 -12.71
C VAL A 92 8.35 -4.49 -11.74
N GLU A 93 7.66 -4.50 -10.59
CA GLU A 93 7.83 -3.49 -9.54
C GLU A 93 9.26 -3.47 -9.01
N LYS A 94 9.81 -4.63 -8.63
CA LYS A 94 11.22 -4.76 -8.22
C LYS A 94 12.20 -4.22 -9.26
N ARG A 95 11.90 -4.43 -10.55
CA ARG A 95 12.76 -3.95 -11.64
C ARG A 95 12.68 -2.43 -11.80
N LEU A 96 11.48 -1.86 -11.77
CA LEU A 96 11.28 -0.42 -11.80
C LEU A 96 11.98 0.27 -10.62
N GLN A 97 11.91 -0.32 -9.43
CA GLN A 97 12.66 0.18 -8.27
C GLN A 97 14.18 0.12 -8.47
N SER A 98 14.69 -0.93 -9.13
CA SER A 98 16.12 -1.00 -9.43
C SER A 98 16.60 0.11 -10.38
N PHE A 99 15.73 0.57 -11.29
CA PHE A 99 16.02 1.72 -12.15
C PHE A 99 16.00 3.02 -11.36
N ARG A 100 15.00 3.22 -10.50
CA ARG A 100 14.90 4.38 -9.61
C ARG A 100 16.15 4.54 -8.75
N LEU A 101 16.56 3.48 -8.08
CA LEU A 101 17.79 3.43 -7.28
C LEU A 101 19.03 3.71 -8.13
N ALA A 102 19.10 3.19 -9.36
CA ALA A 102 20.25 3.44 -10.23
C ALA A 102 20.35 4.91 -10.68
N ALA A 103 19.24 5.57 -10.98
CA ALA A 103 19.24 7.00 -11.32
C ALA A 103 19.62 7.88 -10.13
N MET A 104 19.16 7.52 -8.92
CA MET A 104 19.55 8.22 -7.69
C MET A 104 21.02 8.00 -7.34
N GLN A 105 21.50 6.75 -7.41
CA GLN A 105 22.84 6.37 -6.98
C GLN A 105 23.95 6.84 -7.94
N TYR A 106 23.71 6.71 -9.25
CA TYR A 106 24.75 6.98 -10.26
C TYR A 106 24.55 8.31 -10.98
N GLY A 107 23.43 9.00 -10.73
CA GLY A 107 23.04 10.20 -11.45
C GLY A 107 22.57 9.90 -12.88
N LEU A 108 22.35 10.98 -13.63
CA LEU A 108 21.88 10.92 -15.01
C LEU A 108 23.02 11.11 -16.00
N PHE A 109 22.95 10.40 -17.13
CA PHE A 109 24.02 10.39 -18.12
C PHE A 109 23.52 10.91 -19.47
N ASN A 110 24.40 11.59 -20.20
CA ASN A 110 24.09 12.02 -21.56
C ASN A 110 23.78 10.82 -22.44
N GLY A 111 22.75 10.98 -23.26
CA GLY A 111 22.26 9.93 -24.13
C GLY A 111 21.64 10.48 -25.39
N ASP A 112 21.66 9.64 -26.42
CA ASP A 112 21.03 9.88 -27.72
C ASP A 112 19.81 8.97 -27.88
N PHE A 113 18.72 9.49 -28.42
CA PHE A 113 17.51 8.74 -28.71
C PHE A 113 17.80 7.62 -29.73
N ASN A 114 18.68 7.85 -30.70
CA ASN A 114 19.08 6.83 -31.68
C ASN A 114 19.74 5.61 -31.02
N THR A 115 20.57 5.82 -30.00
CA THR A 115 21.21 4.70 -29.30
C THR A 115 20.17 3.84 -28.57
N THR A 116 19.12 4.43 -28.02
CA THR A 116 17.98 3.72 -27.45
C THR A 116 17.25 2.87 -28.50
N VAL A 117 16.97 3.44 -29.68
CA VAL A 117 16.32 2.73 -30.79
C VAL A 117 17.20 1.58 -31.30
N ARG A 118 18.52 1.78 -31.40
CA ARG A 118 19.47 0.72 -31.79
C ARG A 118 19.47 -0.42 -30.76
N PHE A 119 19.46 -0.11 -29.47
CA PHE A 119 19.39 -1.13 -28.43
C PHE A 119 18.12 -1.99 -28.54
N LEU A 120 16.97 -1.36 -28.80
CA LEU A 120 15.71 -2.07 -29.06
C LEU A 120 15.80 -2.99 -30.28
N ASP A 121 16.41 -2.51 -31.36
CA ASP A 121 16.62 -3.31 -32.57
C ASP A 121 17.49 -4.53 -32.29
N GLU A 122 18.60 -4.35 -31.60
CA GLU A 122 19.55 -5.43 -31.31
C GLU A 122 18.98 -6.47 -30.34
N ARG A 123 18.19 -6.05 -29.37
CA ARG A 123 17.77 -6.93 -28.26
C ARG A 123 16.37 -7.49 -28.39
N TYR A 124 15.43 -6.75 -28.96
CA TYR A 124 14.01 -7.10 -28.90
C TYR A 124 13.31 -7.20 -30.25
N VAL A 125 13.76 -6.46 -31.27
CA VAL A 125 13.00 -6.33 -32.54
C VAL A 125 13.67 -6.99 -33.74
N GLY A 126 14.97 -6.81 -33.91
CA GLY A 126 15.70 -7.24 -35.09
C GLY A 126 15.71 -8.75 -35.28
N GLN A 127 16.13 -9.21 -36.48
CA GLN A 127 16.14 -10.63 -36.84
C GLN A 127 17.03 -11.51 -35.94
N ARG A 128 17.94 -10.90 -35.18
CA ARG A 128 18.84 -11.57 -34.23
C ARG A 128 18.55 -11.18 -32.78
N ALA A 129 17.35 -10.66 -32.50
CA ALA A 129 16.95 -10.26 -31.17
C ALA A 129 17.10 -11.41 -30.17
N ASN A 130 17.81 -11.15 -29.08
CA ASN A 130 17.99 -12.11 -28.00
C ASN A 130 16.66 -12.42 -27.28
N PHE A 131 15.80 -11.41 -27.19
CA PHE A 131 14.51 -11.46 -26.51
C PHE A 131 13.40 -11.07 -27.49
N GLY A 132 13.30 -11.83 -28.59
CA GLY A 132 12.32 -11.58 -29.63
C GLY A 132 10.87 -11.79 -29.17
N PRO A 133 9.89 -11.17 -29.85
CA PRO A 133 8.48 -11.28 -29.50
C PRO A 133 7.92 -12.65 -29.93
N ARG A 134 6.76 -13.02 -29.39
CA ARG A 134 5.95 -14.09 -29.95
C ARG A 134 5.52 -13.74 -31.38
N ILE A 135 5.48 -14.75 -32.24
CA ILE A 135 5.28 -14.57 -33.69
C ILE A 135 3.86 -14.09 -34.03
N ASN A 136 2.84 -14.60 -33.31
CA ASN A 136 1.42 -14.39 -33.62
C ASN A 136 0.69 -13.56 -32.54
N VAL A 137 1.35 -12.58 -31.96
CA VAL A 137 0.77 -11.70 -30.93
C VAL A 137 0.85 -10.26 -31.38
N GLN A 138 -0.01 -9.41 -30.81
CA GLN A 138 0.12 -7.98 -30.99
C GLN A 138 1.36 -7.48 -30.22
N LYS A 139 2.17 -6.65 -30.88
CA LYS A 139 3.45 -6.15 -30.34
C LYS A 139 3.36 -4.64 -30.12
N ARG A 140 3.79 -4.18 -28.96
CA ARG A 140 3.79 -2.77 -28.56
C ARG A 140 5.16 -2.35 -28.06
N ILE A 141 5.58 -1.14 -28.43
CA ILE A 141 6.73 -0.46 -27.85
C ILE A 141 6.23 0.88 -27.35
N VAL A 142 6.40 1.14 -26.06
CA VAL A 142 6.14 2.44 -25.44
C VAL A 142 7.48 3.01 -25.03
N ILE A 143 7.85 4.15 -25.59
CA ILE A 143 9.12 4.82 -25.30
C ILE A 143 8.81 6.10 -24.57
N PHE A 144 9.10 6.14 -23.27
CA PHE A 144 9.18 7.38 -22.53
C PHE A 144 10.50 8.07 -22.89
N THR A 145 10.44 9.37 -23.16
CA THR A 145 11.60 10.12 -23.66
C THR A 145 11.46 11.61 -23.39
N SER A 146 12.54 12.24 -22.94
CA SER A 146 12.69 13.71 -22.87
C SER A 146 13.73 14.26 -23.85
N HIS A 147 14.26 13.41 -24.75
CA HIS A 147 15.23 13.84 -25.76
C HIS A 147 14.63 14.93 -26.68
N SER A 148 15.42 15.95 -26.97
CA SER A 148 15.02 17.11 -27.79
C SER A 148 15.88 17.34 -29.04
N GLY A 149 16.88 16.47 -29.27
CA GLY A 149 17.80 16.56 -30.41
C GLY A 149 17.15 16.15 -31.74
N VAL A 150 16.68 17.14 -32.51
CA VAL A 150 15.91 16.90 -33.75
C VAL A 150 16.66 16.06 -34.79
N ASP A 151 17.96 16.30 -34.99
CA ASP A 151 18.77 15.54 -35.97
C ASP A 151 19.00 14.09 -35.53
N ASP A 152 19.27 13.88 -34.24
CA ASP A 152 19.42 12.54 -33.66
C ASP A 152 18.10 11.75 -33.77
N ILE A 153 16.99 12.37 -33.39
CA ILE A 153 15.66 11.78 -33.51
C ILE A 153 15.32 11.47 -34.97
N ALA A 154 15.58 12.40 -35.91
CA ALA A 154 15.35 12.18 -37.33
C ALA A 154 16.12 10.96 -37.89
N SER A 155 17.32 10.70 -37.37
CA SER A 155 18.16 9.57 -37.81
C SER A 155 17.53 8.20 -37.52
N THR A 156 16.54 8.13 -36.61
CA THR A 156 15.88 6.87 -36.22
C THR A 156 14.74 6.44 -37.15
N LYS A 157 14.36 7.30 -38.10
CA LYS A 157 13.18 7.13 -38.95
C LYS A 157 13.11 5.75 -39.62
N ASP A 158 14.16 5.37 -40.34
CA ASP A 158 14.17 4.12 -41.12
C ASP A 158 14.08 2.89 -40.20
N THR A 159 14.74 2.93 -39.04
CA THR A 159 14.72 1.84 -38.05
C THR A 159 13.34 1.68 -37.43
N LEU A 160 12.71 2.77 -36.99
CA LEU A 160 11.36 2.72 -36.40
C LEU A 160 10.30 2.38 -37.45
N GLN A 161 10.44 2.83 -38.71
CA GLN A 161 9.58 2.39 -39.82
C GLN A 161 9.67 0.88 -40.02
N ARG A 162 10.86 0.31 -39.93
CA ARG A 162 11.06 -1.13 -39.99
C ARG A 162 10.39 -1.85 -38.80
N PHE A 163 10.42 -1.29 -37.59
CA PHE A 163 9.69 -1.86 -36.45
C PHE A 163 8.18 -1.96 -36.77
N GLY A 164 7.61 -0.90 -37.36
CA GLY A 164 6.23 -0.91 -37.86
C GLY A 164 5.96 -2.00 -38.89
N GLN A 165 6.85 -2.18 -39.87
CA GLN A 165 6.74 -3.24 -40.88
C GLN A 165 6.81 -4.65 -40.27
N LEU A 166 7.46 -4.83 -39.12
CA LEU A 166 7.52 -6.08 -38.35
C LEU A 166 6.32 -6.29 -37.41
N GLY A 167 5.34 -5.37 -37.45
CA GLY A 167 4.09 -5.44 -36.70
C GLY A 167 4.14 -4.84 -35.29
N TYR A 168 5.16 -4.04 -34.97
CA TYR A 168 5.20 -3.29 -33.70
C TYR A 168 4.49 -1.95 -33.85
N ALA A 169 3.52 -1.69 -32.98
CA ALA A 169 3.03 -0.32 -32.81
C ALA A 169 3.92 0.42 -31.80
N VAL A 170 4.53 1.51 -32.25
CA VAL A 170 5.47 2.35 -31.48
C VAL A 170 4.74 3.59 -30.99
N THR A 171 4.60 3.71 -29.68
CA THR A 171 4.05 4.87 -28.99
C THR A 171 5.19 5.64 -28.34
N LEU A 172 5.30 6.93 -28.62
CA LEU A 172 6.25 7.82 -27.96
C LEU A 172 5.51 8.63 -26.89
N VAL A 173 6.02 8.60 -25.67
CA VAL A 173 5.55 9.45 -24.57
C VAL A 173 6.61 10.53 -24.35
N GLY A 174 6.34 11.72 -24.90
CA GLY A 174 7.25 12.86 -24.83
C GLY A 174 7.10 13.61 -23.51
N ILE A 175 8.09 13.51 -22.63
CA ILE A 175 8.13 14.19 -21.34
C ILE A 175 8.82 15.54 -21.49
N GLY A 176 8.09 16.63 -21.24
CA GLY A 176 8.61 17.99 -21.37
C GLY A 176 8.98 18.39 -22.81
N VAL A 177 8.59 17.58 -23.80
CA VAL A 177 8.90 17.77 -25.21
C VAL A 177 7.64 17.65 -26.05
N SER A 178 7.52 18.51 -27.07
CA SER A 178 6.35 18.50 -27.95
C SER A 178 6.53 17.55 -29.13
N GLU A 179 5.42 17.09 -29.70
CA GLU A 179 5.40 16.25 -30.90
C GLU A 179 6.20 16.85 -32.06
N SER A 180 6.29 18.18 -32.14
CA SER A 180 7.01 18.89 -33.20
C SER A 180 8.46 18.45 -33.37
N VAL A 181 9.12 18.04 -32.27
CA VAL A 181 10.51 17.55 -32.24
C VAL A 181 10.62 16.17 -32.92
N TYR A 182 9.56 15.36 -32.86
CA TYR A 182 9.56 13.96 -33.32
C TYR A 182 8.97 13.79 -34.72
N LYS A 183 8.43 14.85 -35.34
CA LYS A 183 7.79 14.82 -36.68
C LYS A 183 8.65 14.23 -37.80
N SER A 184 9.97 14.28 -37.66
CA SER A 184 10.93 13.78 -38.65
C SER A 184 11.21 12.28 -38.53
N THR A 185 10.79 11.62 -37.45
CA THR A 185 10.92 10.18 -37.25
C THR A 185 9.59 9.44 -37.51
N TYR A 186 9.55 8.13 -37.24
CA TYR A 186 8.35 7.31 -37.34
C TYR A 186 7.86 6.86 -35.96
N TYR A 187 6.56 7.05 -35.73
CA TYR A 187 5.82 6.52 -34.60
C TYR A 187 4.38 6.26 -35.04
N HIS A 188 3.70 5.36 -34.34
CA HIS A 188 2.26 5.15 -34.52
C HIS A 188 1.46 6.19 -33.76
N LYS A 189 1.92 6.55 -32.56
CA LYS A 189 1.29 7.58 -31.74
C LYS A 189 2.29 8.35 -30.89
N PHE A 190 1.95 9.61 -30.62
CA PHE A 190 2.70 10.48 -29.73
C PHE A 190 1.76 10.98 -28.63
N VAL A 191 2.19 10.85 -27.39
CA VAL A 191 1.50 11.39 -26.21
C VAL A 191 2.43 12.41 -25.58
N SER A 192 1.96 13.63 -25.39
CA SER A 192 2.74 14.69 -24.75
C SER A 192 2.40 14.73 -23.26
N VAL A 193 3.43 14.80 -22.42
CA VAL A 193 3.30 14.92 -20.96
C VAL A 193 4.17 16.09 -20.52
N GLN A 194 3.62 17.03 -19.74
CA GLN A 194 4.42 18.13 -19.22
C GLN A 194 5.22 17.67 -17.99
N LEU A 195 6.44 18.21 -17.80
CA LEU A 195 7.33 17.79 -16.69
C LEU A 195 6.69 17.96 -15.31
N PHE A 196 5.86 18.98 -15.10
CA PHE A 196 5.17 19.19 -13.83
C PHE A 196 3.95 18.27 -13.65
N GLU A 197 3.40 17.71 -14.73
CA GLU A 197 2.27 16.76 -14.69
C GLU A 197 2.72 15.35 -14.26
N LEU A 198 4.02 15.07 -14.25
CA LEU A 198 4.57 13.79 -13.79
C LEU A 198 4.36 13.55 -12.28
N GLY A 199 4.41 14.61 -11.46
CA GLY A 199 4.20 14.52 -10.00
C GLY A 199 2.72 14.46 -9.60
N VAL A 200 1.83 14.92 -10.47
CA VAL A 200 0.37 14.95 -10.27
C VAL A 200 -0.23 13.97 -11.26
N VAL A 201 -0.15 12.67 -10.95
CA VAL A 201 -0.58 11.63 -11.90
C VAL A 201 -2.07 11.79 -12.22
N ALA A 202 -2.38 12.45 -13.33
CA ALA A 202 -3.73 12.59 -13.81
C ALA A 202 -4.14 11.27 -14.47
N GLN A 203 -5.15 10.59 -13.91
CA GLN A 203 -5.74 9.39 -14.47
C GLN A 203 -6.03 9.54 -15.97
N SER A 204 -6.36 10.75 -16.43
CA SER A 204 -6.56 11.10 -17.84
C SER A 204 -5.34 10.85 -18.75
N ILE A 205 -4.11 11.00 -18.26
CA ILE A 205 -2.89 10.74 -19.05
C ILE A 205 -2.64 9.24 -19.12
N ILE A 206 -2.86 8.51 -18.01
CA ILE A 206 -2.80 7.04 -17.99
C ILE A 206 -3.86 6.46 -18.92
N ASP A 207 -5.08 7.01 -18.88
CA ASP A 207 -6.19 6.64 -19.75
C ASP A 207 -5.83 6.93 -21.21
N SER A 208 -5.25 8.09 -21.52
CA SER A 208 -4.75 8.36 -22.87
C SER A 208 -3.67 7.35 -23.27
N ILE A 209 -2.64 7.08 -22.46
CA ILE A 209 -1.64 6.05 -22.84
C ILE A 209 -2.28 4.67 -23.01
N THR A 210 -3.30 4.34 -22.22
CA THR A 210 -3.98 3.05 -22.26
C THR A 210 -4.89 2.95 -23.49
N GLU A 211 -5.84 3.86 -23.65
CA GLU A 211 -6.80 3.92 -24.76
C GLU A 211 -6.13 4.27 -26.09
N ASP A 212 -5.18 5.21 -26.06
CA ASP A 212 -4.55 5.70 -27.26
C ASP A 212 -3.26 4.94 -27.63
N GLY A 213 -2.49 4.46 -26.66
CA GLY A 213 -1.17 3.86 -26.89
C GLY A 213 -1.12 2.33 -26.84
N ILE A 214 -2.08 1.69 -26.15
CA ILE A 214 -2.02 0.26 -25.82
C ILE A 214 -3.26 -0.50 -26.33
N CYS A 215 -4.46 0.09 -26.28
CA CYS A 215 -5.73 -0.54 -26.60
C CYS A 215 -6.48 0.14 -27.76
N PHE A 216 -6.45 -0.41 -28.98
CA PHE A 216 -7.49 -0.09 -29.97
C PHE A 216 -8.31 -1.31 -30.34
N LEU A 217 -9.63 -1.13 -30.17
CA LEU A 217 -10.71 -1.94 -30.70
C LEU A 217 -10.44 -2.36 -32.15
N ASP A 218 -10.65 -3.66 -32.40
CA ASP A 218 -10.44 -4.34 -33.67
C ASP A 218 -11.07 -3.60 -34.86
N GLN A 219 -10.27 -2.84 -35.61
CA GLN A 219 -10.60 -2.54 -37.00
C GLN A 219 -10.22 -3.75 -37.87
N GLY A 220 -11.06 -4.80 -37.81
CA GLY A 220 -11.22 -5.72 -38.93
C GLY A 220 -10.51 -7.07 -38.89
N TRP A 221 -10.04 -7.56 -37.74
CA TRP A 221 -9.66 -8.98 -37.63
C TRP A 221 -10.82 -9.80 -37.04
N THR A 222 -11.47 -10.61 -37.88
CA THR A 222 -12.41 -11.63 -37.41
C THR A 222 -11.61 -12.72 -36.70
N THR A 223 -11.54 -12.66 -35.37
CA THR A 223 -11.16 -13.82 -34.56
C THR A 223 -12.18 -14.95 -34.82
N PRO A 224 -11.73 -16.19 -35.11
CA PRO A 224 -12.63 -17.33 -35.16
C PRO A 224 -13.35 -17.48 -33.81
N LYS A 225 -14.61 -17.91 -33.86
CA LYS A 225 -15.46 -18.16 -32.69
C LYS A 225 -14.71 -18.92 -31.57
N PRO A 226 -15.05 -18.66 -30.29
CA PRO A 226 -14.41 -19.30 -29.15
C PRO A 226 -14.66 -20.81 -29.20
N GLU A 227 -13.63 -21.58 -29.54
CA GLU A 227 -13.62 -23.00 -29.27
C GLU A 227 -13.30 -23.22 -27.81
N ILE A 228 -14.26 -23.86 -27.13
CA ILE A 228 -14.22 -24.30 -25.76
C ILE A 228 -12.94 -25.12 -25.55
N CYS A 229 -12.04 -24.63 -24.68
CA CYS A 229 -10.86 -25.37 -24.25
C CYS A 229 -11.30 -26.67 -23.57
N THR A 230 -11.18 -27.79 -24.27
CA THR A 230 -11.25 -29.13 -23.68
C THR A 230 -9.84 -29.64 -23.47
N THR A 231 -9.59 -30.04 -22.22
CA THR A 231 -8.36 -30.69 -21.76
C THR A 231 -8.11 -31.97 -22.55
N SER A 232 -6.91 -32.09 -23.12
CA SER A 232 -6.37 -33.36 -23.59
C SER A 232 -4.93 -33.49 -23.13
N THR A 233 -4.78 -34.24 -22.04
CA THR A 233 -3.52 -34.76 -21.52
C THR A 233 -2.84 -35.57 -22.62
N THR A 234 -1.62 -35.20 -23.00
CA THR A 234 -0.72 -36.14 -23.70
C THR A 234 0.65 -36.10 -23.07
N THR A 235 0.93 -37.18 -22.35
CA THR A 235 2.23 -37.62 -21.84
C THR A 235 3.22 -37.76 -23.00
N THR A 236 4.41 -37.17 -22.89
CA THR A 236 5.63 -37.81 -23.41
C THR A 236 6.86 -37.32 -22.65
N ARG A 237 7.71 -38.29 -22.32
CA ARG A 237 8.83 -38.22 -21.39
C ARG A 237 10.15 -38.13 -22.15
N ALA A 238 11.08 -37.34 -21.60
CA ALA A 238 12.56 -37.41 -21.65
C ALA A 238 13.26 -37.03 -22.99
N PRO A 239 14.56 -36.61 -22.98
CA PRO A 239 15.56 -36.88 -21.95
C PRO A 239 16.43 -35.72 -21.42
N THR A 240 16.76 -35.90 -20.13
CA THR A 240 17.84 -35.29 -19.36
C THR A 240 19.19 -35.44 -20.07
N THR A 241 19.94 -34.33 -20.19
CA THR A 241 21.39 -34.39 -20.39
C THR A 241 22.06 -33.54 -19.33
N THR A 242 22.80 -34.23 -18.46
CA THR A 242 23.61 -33.69 -17.37
C THR A 242 24.94 -33.23 -17.94
N THR A 243 25.28 -31.95 -17.76
CA THR A 243 26.67 -31.47 -17.90
C THR A 243 27.08 -30.72 -16.64
N LYS A 244 27.91 -31.40 -15.84
CA LYS A 244 28.73 -30.80 -14.78
C LYS A 244 29.65 -29.74 -15.41
N LYS A 245 29.60 -28.51 -14.89
CA LYS A 245 30.71 -27.56 -15.01
C LYS A 245 31.14 -27.06 -13.65
N THR A 246 32.45 -27.07 -13.49
CA THR A 246 33.27 -26.88 -12.29
C THR A 246 33.14 -25.45 -11.75
N ALA A 247 32.97 -25.34 -10.43
CA ALA A 247 32.93 -24.06 -9.71
C ALA A 247 34.34 -23.44 -9.63
N SER A 248 34.47 -22.20 -10.07
CA SER A 248 35.62 -21.33 -9.82
C SER A 248 35.30 -20.43 -8.63
N VAL A 249 36.07 -20.57 -7.56
CA VAL A 249 35.94 -19.78 -6.31
C VAL A 249 36.37 -18.33 -6.59
N LYS A 250 35.47 -17.37 -6.32
CA LYS A 250 35.74 -15.93 -6.29
C LYS A 250 35.74 -15.47 -4.81
N PRO A 251 36.60 -14.51 -4.39
CA PRO A 251 36.76 -14.15 -2.97
C PRO A 251 35.50 -13.58 -2.35
N ALA A 252 35.26 -13.91 -1.07
CA ALA A 252 34.14 -13.44 -0.28
C ALA A 252 34.20 -11.91 -0.07
N THR A 253 33.33 -11.18 -0.76
CA THR A 253 32.91 -9.85 -0.33
C THR A 253 31.89 -10.02 0.78
N THR A 254 32.15 -9.40 1.93
CA THR A 254 31.23 -9.26 3.05
C THR A 254 29.88 -8.74 2.56
N PRO A 255 28.74 -9.36 2.95
CA PRO A 255 27.42 -8.85 2.61
C PRO A 255 27.23 -7.46 3.24
N LYS A 256 26.81 -6.47 2.44
CA LYS A 256 26.20 -5.25 3.00
C LYS A 256 24.95 -5.68 3.79
N PRO A 257 24.72 -5.16 5.02
CA PRO A 257 23.53 -5.47 5.79
C PRO A 257 22.28 -5.06 5.02
N VAL A 258 21.36 -6.01 4.85
CA VAL A 258 19.99 -5.72 4.40
C VAL A 258 19.23 -5.21 5.64
N PRO A 259 18.56 -4.03 5.57
CA PRO A 259 17.70 -3.55 6.64
C PRO A 259 16.65 -4.61 7.02
N PRO A 260 16.21 -4.69 8.28
CA PRO A 260 15.22 -5.68 8.70
C PRO A 260 13.95 -5.54 7.87
N THR A 261 13.69 -6.51 6.99
CA THR A 261 12.39 -6.66 6.32
C THR A 261 11.34 -6.93 7.39
N GLN A 262 10.37 -6.02 7.53
CA GLN A 262 9.20 -6.25 8.37
C GLN A 262 8.55 -7.58 7.97
N PRO A 263 8.04 -8.38 8.94
CA PRO A 263 7.35 -9.61 8.62
C PRO A 263 6.14 -9.33 7.71
N PRO A 264 5.91 -10.18 6.69
CA PRO A 264 4.77 -10.03 5.79
C PRO A 264 3.45 -10.10 6.56
N PHE A 265 2.42 -9.45 6.05
CA PHE A 265 1.10 -9.47 6.68
C PHE A 265 0.60 -10.91 6.85
N PRO A 266 0.00 -11.26 7.99
CA PRO A 266 -0.67 -12.53 8.18
C PRO A 266 -1.72 -12.75 7.07
N VAL A 267 -1.61 -13.85 6.33
CA VAL A 267 -2.59 -14.20 5.29
C VAL A 267 -3.88 -14.69 5.96
N GLY A 268 -4.94 -13.88 5.89
CA GLY A 268 -6.26 -14.21 6.39
C GLY A 268 -7.30 -13.15 6.02
N ASP A 269 -8.58 -13.52 6.08
CA ASP A 269 -9.73 -12.65 5.79
C ASP A 269 -10.09 -11.78 7.01
N TYR A 270 -9.12 -11.00 7.50
CA TYR A 270 -9.33 -10.11 8.64
C TYR A 270 -9.95 -8.80 8.16
N GLN A 271 -10.79 -8.19 8.99
CA GLN A 271 -11.25 -6.84 8.69
C GLN A 271 -10.11 -5.86 8.98
N ASP A 272 -9.55 -5.25 7.94
CA ASP A 272 -8.60 -4.14 8.10
C ASP A 272 -9.30 -2.91 8.68
N CYS A 273 -8.52 -2.07 9.36
CA CYS A 273 -8.99 -0.75 9.79
C CYS A 273 -9.24 0.12 8.55
N SER A 274 -10.35 0.85 8.54
CA SER A 274 -10.65 1.79 7.47
C SER A 274 -9.67 2.96 7.49
N CYS A 275 -9.29 3.45 6.31
CA CYS A 275 -8.25 4.45 6.14
C CYS A 275 -8.69 5.53 5.14
N THR A 276 -9.55 6.44 5.61
CA THR A 276 -9.92 7.67 4.90
C THR A 276 -9.23 8.85 5.57
N THR A 277 -8.23 9.44 4.91
CA THR A 277 -7.36 10.50 5.48
C THR A 277 -8.14 11.73 5.93
N GLN A 278 -9.17 12.16 5.19
CA GLN A 278 -10.02 13.31 5.56
C GLN A 278 -10.89 13.05 6.79
N SER A 279 -11.01 11.80 7.23
CA SER A 279 -11.80 11.39 8.40
C SER A 279 -10.93 10.89 9.55
N LEU A 280 -9.62 11.14 9.50
CA LEU A 280 -8.73 10.86 10.63
C LEU A 280 -9.07 11.75 11.83
N TYR A 281 -8.94 11.18 13.02
CA TYR A 281 -9.20 11.87 14.28
C TYR A 281 -8.04 11.62 15.26
N ILE A 282 -6.89 12.20 14.94
CA ILE A 282 -5.64 12.06 15.69
C ILE A 282 -4.97 13.42 15.87
N ASP A 283 -4.10 13.56 16.87
CA ASP A 283 -3.21 14.71 17.00
C ASP A 283 -1.78 14.31 16.61
N ILE A 284 -1.13 15.11 15.78
CA ILE A 284 0.18 14.81 15.20
C ILE A 284 1.20 15.84 15.67
N VAL A 285 2.35 15.39 16.17
CA VAL A 285 3.52 16.25 16.44
C VAL A 285 4.64 15.85 15.49
N PHE A 286 4.98 16.70 14.53
CA PHE A 286 6.19 16.56 13.73
C PHE A 286 7.39 17.09 14.51
N VAL A 287 8.46 16.29 14.57
CA VAL A 287 9.75 16.63 15.18
C VAL A 287 10.81 16.47 14.08
N ILE A 288 11.21 17.58 13.47
CA ILE A 288 12.06 17.59 12.27
C ILE A 288 13.49 17.98 12.62
N ASP A 289 14.44 17.17 12.16
CA ASP A 289 15.86 17.49 12.19
C ASP A 289 16.15 18.59 11.17
N VAL A 290 16.77 19.67 11.63
CA VAL A 290 17.21 20.80 10.81
C VAL A 290 18.72 21.04 10.96
N SER A 291 19.48 20.03 11.38
CA SER A 291 20.94 20.10 11.47
C SER A 291 21.60 20.20 10.08
N GLU A 292 22.89 20.52 10.07
CA GLU A 292 23.70 20.55 8.85
C GLU A 292 23.63 19.23 8.07
N GLY A 293 23.57 18.09 8.79
CA GLY A 293 23.44 16.76 8.21
C GLY A 293 22.12 16.46 7.48
N MET A 294 21.05 17.22 7.75
CA MET A 294 19.81 17.14 6.97
C MET A 294 19.98 17.77 5.58
N GLY A 295 20.79 18.84 5.49
CA GLY A 295 20.93 19.64 4.29
C GLY A 295 19.63 20.34 3.85
N LEU A 296 19.77 21.33 2.96
CA LEU A 296 18.59 22.02 2.42
C LEU A 296 17.69 21.07 1.60
N GLY A 297 18.30 20.13 0.86
CA GLY A 297 17.57 19.14 0.08
C GLY A 297 16.70 18.23 0.94
N GLY A 298 17.25 17.68 2.03
CA GLY A 298 16.52 16.88 3.00
C GLY A 298 15.38 17.65 3.66
N LEU A 299 15.63 18.89 4.10
CA LEU A 299 14.58 19.73 4.68
C LEU A 299 13.44 19.98 3.68
N MET A 300 13.74 20.22 2.40
CA MET A 300 12.70 20.39 1.37
C MET A 300 11.90 19.11 1.12
N MET A 301 12.52 17.93 1.19
CA MET A 301 11.82 16.65 1.10
C MET A 301 10.89 16.42 2.29
N VAL A 302 11.38 16.62 3.51
CA VAL A 302 10.56 16.51 4.73
C VAL A 302 9.36 17.47 4.68
N LYS A 303 9.56 18.72 4.23
CA LYS A 303 8.46 19.68 4.04
C LYS A 303 7.46 19.20 3.00
N ALA A 304 7.92 18.66 1.87
CA ALA A 304 7.04 18.13 0.83
C ALA A 304 6.23 16.90 1.31
N GLU A 305 6.84 16.02 2.10
CA GLU A 305 6.17 14.86 2.71
C GLU A 305 5.11 15.30 3.72
N ILE A 306 5.46 16.20 4.64
CA ILE A 306 4.51 16.76 5.62
C ILE A 306 3.34 17.44 4.90
N ASN A 307 3.62 18.26 3.87
CA ASN A 307 2.60 18.90 3.04
C ASN A 307 1.67 17.85 2.39
N THR A 308 2.23 16.81 1.78
CA THR A 308 1.45 15.76 1.10
C THR A 308 0.56 14.99 2.09
N LEU A 309 1.06 14.71 3.30
CA LEU A 309 0.30 14.02 4.33
C LEU A 309 -0.82 14.91 4.90
N VAL A 310 -0.49 16.13 5.31
CA VAL A 310 -1.44 17.05 5.95
C VAL A 310 -2.48 17.57 4.96
N GLY A 311 -2.11 17.84 3.71
CA GLY A 311 -3.04 18.31 2.67
C GLY A 311 -4.12 17.30 2.26
N GLN A 312 -4.01 16.05 2.71
CA GLN A 312 -5.04 15.01 2.54
C GLN A 312 -5.93 14.82 3.78
N MET A 313 -5.62 15.49 4.89
CA MET A 313 -6.37 15.42 6.14
C MET A 313 -7.40 16.55 6.20
N SER A 314 -8.13 16.62 7.32
CA SER A 314 -8.94 17.80 7.64
C SER A 314 -8.51 18.40 8.96
N LEU A 315 -8.21 19.71 8.97
CA LEU A 315 -7.85 20.50 10.15
C LEU A 315 -9.03 21.32 10.70
N ASP A 316 -10.18 21.33 10.00
CA ASP A 316 -11.35 22.12 10.38
C ASP A 316 -11.90 21.71 11.76
N PRO A 317 -11.81 22.57 12.80
CA PRO A 317 -12.29 22.25 14.14
C PRO A 317 -13.81 22.15 14.21
N ASN A 318 -14.54 22.59 13.18
CA ASN A 318 -16.00 22.52 13.12
C ASN A 318 -16.51 21.14 12.71
N ILE A 319 -15.67 20.27 12.14
CA ILE A 319 -16.03 18.88 11.87
C ILE A 319 -15.60 17.98 13.03
N GLN A 320 -16.39 16.92 13.26
CA GLN A 320 -16.15 16.02 14.39
C GLN A 320 -14.83 15.25 14.26
N LYS A 321 -14.48 14.84 13.04
CA LYS A 321 -13.26 14.08 12.71
C LYS A 321 -12.25 15.01 12.06
N HIS A 322 -11.43 15.68 12.87
CA HIS A 322 -10.33 16.52 12.40
C HIS A 322 -9.02 16.18 13.10
N VAL A 323 -7.92 16.56 12.47
CA VAL A 323 -6.55 16.45 12.95
C VAL A 323 -6.08 17.78 13.54
N GLN A 324 -5.19 17.73 14.53
CA GLN A 324 -4.41 18.88 14.99
C GLN A 324 -2.93 18.61 14.76
N VAL A 325 -2.21 19.59 14.23
CA VAL A 325 -0.80 19.43 13.84
C VAL A 325 0.08 20.41 14.60
N GLY A 326 1.06 19.88 15.33
CA GLY A 326 2.17 20.66 15.87
C GLY A 326 3.47 20.33 15.13
N LEU A 327 4.39 21.30 15.06
CA LEU A 327 5.70 21.13 14.43
C LEU A 327 6.80 21.68 15.33
N ILE A 328 7.82 20.87 15.53
CA ILE A 328 9.00 21.17 16.33
C ILE A 328 10.20 20.96 15.42
N LYS A 329 11.09 21.94 15.33
CA LYS A 329 12.40 21.75 14.72
C LYS A 329 13.44 21.47 15.78
N TYR A 330 14.44 20.65 15.47
CA TYR A 330 15.57 20.41 16.37
C TYR A 330 16.90 20.27 15.63
N SER A 331 17.96 20.69 16.30
CA SER A 331 19.38 20.51 15.97
C SER A 331 20.11 20.38 17.31
N ASN A 332 21.01 21.30 17.66
CA ASN A 332 21.59 21.40 19.01
C ASN A 332 20.59 21.98 20.03
N GLU A 333 19.61 22.74 19.55
CA GLU A 333 18.45 23.21 20.32
C GLU A 333 17.15 22.70 19.70
N ALA A 334 16.05 22.75 20.45
CA ALA A 334 14.72 22.43 19.93
C ALA A 334 13.80 23.65 20.03
N GLU A 335 12.97 23.90 19.02
CA GLU A 335 12.05 25.04 18.95
C GLU A 335 10.66 24.58 18.48
N ILE A 336 9.59 25.09 19.11
CA ILE A 336 8.23 24.89 18.61
C ILE A 336 8.02 25.87 17.47
N VAL A 337 7.83 25.34 16.27
CA VAL A 337 7.51 26.13 15.08
C VAL A 337 6.01 26.38 15.05
N PHE A 338 5.22 25.30 15.07
CA PHE A 338 3.75 25.33 15.04
C PHE A 338 3.18 24.65 16.28
N LYS A 339 2.14 25.23 16.87
CA LYS A 339 1.37 24.62 17.95
C LYS A 339 0.15 23.89 17.37
N PRO A 340 -0.40 22.90 18.09
CA PRO A 340 -1.47 22.05 17.59
C PRO A 340 -2.74 22.77 17.12
N SER A 341 -3.02 23.95 17.68
CA SER A 341 -4.22 24.73 17.40
C SER A 341 -3.95 25.99 16.58
N ASP A 342 -2.76 26.10 15.96
CA ASP A 342 -2.42 27.29 15.17
C ASP A 342 -3.15 27.30 13.81
N TYR A 343 -3.59 26.14 13.31
CA TYR A 343 -4.21 25.99 11.99
C TYR A 343 -5.56 25.28 12.07
N ASP A 344 -6.55 25.82 11.35
CA ASP A 344 -7.85 25.21 11.06
C ASP A 344 -8.07 24.93 9.57
N ASP A 345 -7.07 25.22 8.74
CA ASP A 345 -7.09 25.14 7.27
C ASP A 345 -5.76 24.57 6.74
N GLU A 346 -5.84 23.64 5.78
CA GLU A 346 -4.67 22.95 5.25
C GLU A 346 -3.82 23.84 4.33
N ASP A 347 -4.45 24.79 3.64
CA ASP A 347 -3.77 25.73 2.75
C ASP A 347 -2.94 26.75 3.57
N GLU A 348 -3.48 27.26 4.68
CA GLU A 348 -2.73 28.13 5.62
C GLU A 348 -1.55 27.39 6.25
N PHE A 349 -1.76 26.15 6.71
CA PHE A 349 -0.66 25.31 7.20
C PHE A 349 0.43 25.12 6.13
N THR A 350 0.03 24.89 4.88
CA THR A 350 0.94 24.71 3.76
C THR A 350 1.73 25.99 3.48
N GLU A 351 1.07 27.14 3.38
CA GLU A 351 1.72 28.42 3.13
C GLU A 351 2.78 28.72 4.20
N ASP A 352 2.45 28.54 5.48
CA ASP A 352 3.36 28.76 6.60
C ASP A 352 4.48 27.73 6.65
N LEU A 353 4.20 26.45 6.39
CA LEU A 353 5.24 25.42 6.29
C LEU A 353 6.32 25.81 5.28
N TRP A 354 5.93 26.38 4.14
CA TRP A 354 6.87 26.81 3.10
C TRP A 354 7.55 28.14 3.38
N SER A 355 6.87 29.08 4.04
CA SER A 355 7.33 30.47 4.18
C SER A 355 7.96 30.83 5.54
N ASP A 356 7.70 30.07 6.61
CA ASP A 356 8.17 30.38 7.98
C ASP A 356 9.70 30.56 7.98
N PRO A 357 10.23 31.71 8.45
CA PRO A 357 11.66 32.00 8.47
C PRO A 357 12.52 30.96 9.18
N ARG A 358 11.95 30.23 10.14
CA ARG A 358 12.65 29.20 10.92
C ARG A 358 12.88 27.90 10.15
N LEU A 359 12.18 27.73 9.02
CA LEU A 359 12.22 26.58 8.11
C LEU A 359 12.73 26.94 6.70
N GLN A 360 13.36 28.11 6.54
CA GLN A 360 13.92 28.55 5.26
C GLN A 360 15.27 27.89 4.93
N ASP A 361 16.05 27.53 5.95
CA ASP A 361 17.36 26.90 5.82
C ASP A 361 17.61 25.97 7.01
N VAL A 362 18.63 25.12 6.89
CA VAL A 362 19.11 24.30 8.01
C VAL A 362 19.97 25.13 8.96
N ASP A 363 20.02 24.72 10.21
CA ASP A 363 20.94 25.26 11.19
C ASP A 363 22.38 24.87 10.79
N LYS A 364 23.32 25.81 10.84
CA LYS A 364 24.73 25.60 10.46
C LYS A 364 25.53 24.92 11.57
N VAL A 365 24.94 23.86 12.13
CA VAL A 365 25.45 23.10 13.26
C VAL A 365 25.17 21.62 12.98
N ASP A 366 26.20 20.79 13.10
CA ASP A 366 26.13 19.34 12.89
C ASP A 366 25.64 18.57 14.14
N GLU A 367 25.56 19.25 15.28
CA GLU A 367 25.10 18.65 16.54
C GLU A 367 23.58 18.42 16.52
N VAL A 368 23.17 17.20 16.90
CA VAL A 368 21.76 16.77 16.97
C VAL A 368 21.38 16.34 18.38
N ASN A 369 20.30 16.93 18.90
CA ASN A 369 19.77 16.68 20.23
C ASN A 369 18.29 16.29 20.17
N LEU A 370 18.03 15.06 19.71
CA LEU A 370 16.67 14.52 19.62
C LEU A 370 16.00 14.42 21.01
N HIS A 371 16.77 14.26 22.09
CA HIS A 371 16.22 14.30 23.45
C HIS A 371 15.47 15.61 23.73
N LEU A 372 16.02 16.77 23.35
CA LEU A 372 15.33 18.06 23.49
C LEU A 372 14.08 18.13 22.61
N GLY A 373 14.15 17.62 21.38
CA GLY A 373 13.01 17.52 20.46
C GLY A 373 11.85 16.71 21.08
N LEU A 374 12.13 15.50 21.56
CA LEU A 374 11.12 14.66 22.23
C LEU A 374 10.64 15.24 23.56
N GLN A 375 11.49 15.95 24.31
CA GLN A 375 11.07 16.64 25.52
C GLN A 375 10.03 17.72 25.21
N LYS A 376 10.21 18.47 24.11
CA LYS A 376 9.22 19.44 23.64
C LYS A 376 7.96 18.76 23.11
N ALA A 377 8.09 17.66 22.38
CA ALA A 377 6.95 16.88 21.91
C ALA A 377 6.09 16.37 23.07
N ALA A 378 6.72 15.81 24.12
CA ALA A 378 6.01 15.35 25.32
C ALA A 378 5.25 16.50 26.02
N LYS A 379 5.83 17.70 26.09
CA LYS A 379 5.16 18.89 26.62
C LYS A 379 3.99 19.34 25.73
N MET A 380 4.18 19.32 24.42
CA MET A 380 3.15 19.68 23.43
C MET A 380 1.96 18.72 23.47
N ILE A 381 2.21 17.42 23.57
CA ILE A 381 1.19 16.39 23.78
C ILE A 381 0.30 16.71 25.00
N GLY A 382 0.88 17.23 26.08
CA GLY A 382 0.13 17.64 27.26
C GLY A 382 -0.86 18.79 27.03
N SER A 383 -0.69 19.55 25.94
CA SER A 383 -1.58 20.66 25.53
C SER A 383 -2.61 20.26 24.47
N MET A 384 -2.47 19.07 23.87
CA MET A 384 -3.35 18.54 22.83
C MET A 384 -4.68 18.01 23.39
N ARG A 385 -5.61 17.66 22.50
CA ARG A 385 -6.98 17.27 22.86
C ARG A 385 -6.99 16.04 23.79
N ARG A 386 -7.75 16.10 24.88
CA ARG A 386 -7.90 14.96 25.80
C ARG A 386 -8.71 13.84 25.13
N GLY A 387 -8.34 12.59 25.39
CA GLY A 387 -9.02 11.41 24.85
C GLY A 387 -8.81 11.14 23.35
N VAL A 388 -8.09 12.03 22.64
CA VAL A 388 -7.71 11.83 21.23
C VAL A 388 -6.39 11.07 21.14
N ARG A 389 -6.27 10.16 20.16
CA ARG A 389 -5.04 9.42 19.87
C ARG A 389 -3.97 10.37 19.36
N LYS A 390 -2.73 10.15 19.78
CA LYS A 390 -1.62 11.05 19.45
C LYS A 390 -0.44 10.29 18.91
N VAL A 391 0.27 10.93 18.00
CA VAL A 391 1.47 10.37 17.37
C VAL A 391 2.55 11.43 17.26
N VAL A 392 3.78 11.04 17.55
CA VAL A 392 4.98 11.84 17.29
C VAL A 392 5.65 11.29 16.04
N VAL A 393 5.85 12.12 15.03
CA VAL A 393 6.60 11.78 13.81
C VAL A 393 7.96 12.41 13.90
N VAL A 394 9.01 11.60 13.92
CA VAL A 394 10.40 12.07 14.01
C VAL A 394 11.08 11.89 12.66
N TYR A 395 11.52 12.98 12.06
CA TYR A 395 12.45 12.96 10.93
C TYR A 395 13.87 13.21 11.45
N ALA A 396 14.81 12.36 11.05
CA ALA A 396 16.20 12.47 11.50
C ALA A 396 17.18 12.12 10.39
N ALA A 397 18.21 12.96 10.20
CA ALA A 397 19.35 12.67 9.33
C ALA A 397 20.55 12.12 10.12
N SER A 398 20.56 12.35 11.44
CA SER A 398 21.55 11.82 12.36
C SER A 398 20.89 11.36 13.68
N TYR A 399 21.58 10.48 14.42
CA TYR A 399 21.09 9.97 15.70
C TYR A 399 22.25 9.79 16.69
N ASN A 400 22.13 10.43 17.85
CA ASN A 400 23.07 10.31 18.97
C ASN A 400 22.37 9.58 20.12
N ASP A 401 22.94 8.44 20.56
CA ASP A 401 22.43 7.59 21.63
C ASP A 401 23.29 7.62 22.90
N GLU A 402 24.18 8.62 23.03
CA GLU A 402 25.11 8.76 24.14
C GLU A 402 24.81 9.97 25.05
N GLY A 403 25.14 9.83 26.33
CA GLY A 403 25.14 10.94 27.29
C GLY A 403 23.76 11.52 27.61
N ASN A 404 23.67 12.84 27.69
CA ASN A 404 22.42 13.56 28.00
C ASN A 404 21.47 13.67 26.80
N ASP A 405 21.92 13.26 25.60
CA ASP A 405 21.15 13.35 24.36
C ASP A 405 20.38 12.04 24.06
N ASP A 406 20.46 11.05 24.97
CA ASP A 406 19.74 9.79 24.86
C ASP A 406 18.21 10.02 24.87
N ALA A 407 17.61 9.80 23.71
CA ALA A 407 16.18 9.95 23.46
C ALA A 407 15.33 8.75 23.92
N ARG A 408 15.94 7.59 24.25
CA ARG A 408 15.22 6.34 24.53
C ARG A 408 14.28 6.44 25.72
N GLN A 409 14.72 7.08 26.81
CA GLN A 409 13.91 7.17 28.02
C GLN A 409 12.64 8.02 27.79
N ILE A 410 12.77 9.14 27.07
CA ILE A 410 11.61 9.99 26.76
C ILE A 410 10.68 9.26 25.76
N ALA A 411 11.25 8.62 24.74
CA ALA A 411 10.48 7.84 23.79
C ALA A 411 9.70 6.68 24.47
N ALA A 412 10.34 5.98 25.42
CA ALA A 412 9.67 4.98 26.25
C ALA A 412 8.51 5.58 27.03
N ASN A 413 8.71 6.72 27.70
CA ASN A 413 7.63 7.37 28.46
C ASN A 413 6.46 7.81 27.56
N ILE A 414 6.72 8.29 26.33
CA ILE A 414 5.69 8.65 25.35
C ILE A 414 4.88 7.39 24.98
N ARG A 415 5.56 6.27 24.65
CA ARG A 415 4.90 5.00 24.32
C ARG A 415 4.13 4.39 25.48
N GLU A 416 4.69 4.42 26.69
CA GLU A 416 4.03 3.96 27.92
C GLU A 416 2.80 4.81 28.27
N SER A 417 2.74 6.06 27.82
CA SER A 417 1.56 6.92 27.94
C SER A 417 0.45 6.59 26.92
N GLY A 418 0.66 5.58 26.07
CA GLY A 418 -0.30 5.13 25.06
C GLY A 418 -0.29 5.95 23.77
N TYR A 419 0.80 6.69 23.50
CA TYR A 419 1.01 7.44 22.27
C TYR A 419 2.03 6.74 21.38
N GLU A 420 1.88 6.89 20.06
CA GLU A 420 2.75 6.19 19.11
C GLU A 420 3.90 7.10 18.66
N ILE A 421 5.04 6.50 18.28
CA ILE A 421 6.15 7.22 17.66
C ILE A 421 6.41 6.62 16.28
N ILE A 422 6.31 7.45 15.25
CA ILE A 422 6.75 7.12 13.90
C ILE A 422 8.14 7.73 13.71
N THR A 423 9.08 6.97 13.17
CA THR A 423 10.42 7.47 12.87
C THR A 423 10.72 7.33 11.39
N VAL A 424 11.24 8.39 10.79
CA VAL A 424 11.73 8.40 9.41
C VAL A 424 13.21 8.72 9.45
N ALA A 425 14.04 7.71 9.16
CA ALA A 425 15.47 7.89 8.99
C ALA A 425 15.72 8.47 7.59
N PHE A 426 16.18 9.71 7.54
CA PHE A 426 16.63 10.36 6.32
C PHE A 426 18.06 9.91 6.01
N VAL A 427 18.23 9.20 4.89
CA VAL A 427 19.49 8.58 4.50
C VAL A 427 19.95 9.13 3.15
N GLU A 428 20.90 10.06 3.19
CA GLU A 428 21.68 10.51 2.03
C GLU A 428 22.89 9.60 1.79
N PRO A 429 23.54 9.63 0.61
CA PRO A 429 24.72 8.82 0.30
C PRO A 429 25.88 8.97 1.30
N GLU A 430 25.94 10.09 2.03
CA GLU A 430 26.96 10.38 3.05
C GLU A 430 26.46 10.21 4.49
N SER A 431 25.18 9.88 4.70
CA SER A 431 24.60 9.71 6.04
C SER A 431 25.22 8.52 6.78
N SER A 432 25.45 8.72 8.07
CA SER A 432 25.92 7.65 8.96
C SER A 432 24.86 6.56 9.09
N ASN A 433 25.27 5.28 9.04
CA ASN A 433 24.40 4.14 9.35
C ASN A 433 23.79 4.22 10.77
N LEU A 434 24.30 5.11 11.63
CA LEU A 434 23.75 5.37 12.96
C LEU A 434 22.32 5.91 12.92
N VAL A 435 21.94 6.67 11.89
CA VAL A 435 20.57 7.22 11.78
C VAL A 435 19.52 6.12 11.77
N MET A 436 19.85 4.93 11.24
CA MET A 436 18.95 3.78 11.22
C MET A 436 18.60 3.26 12.63
N LYS A 437 19.42 3.54 13.64
CA LYS A 437 19.12 3.18 15.04
C LYS A 437 17.91 3.94 15.57
N ILE A 438 17.49 5.04 14.95
CA ILE A 438 16.27 5.75 15.38
C ILE A 438 15.04 4.83 15.40
N GLY A 439 15.03 3.76 14.62
CA GLY A 439 13.99 2.75 14.69
C GLY A 439 13.83 2.06 16.06
N GLU A 440 14.78 2.19 16.99
CA GLU A 440 14.67 1.65 18.36
C GLU A 440 13.69 2.43 19.26
N ILE A 441 13.47 3.72 18.94
CA ILE A 441 12.51 4.56 19.66
C ILE A 441 11.11 4.52 19.03
N ALA A 442 11.00 4.00 17.80
CA ALA A 442 9.72 3.88 17.09
C ALA A 442 8.74 2.93 17.80
N SER A 443 7.46 3.15 17.55
CA SER A 443 6.43 2.15 17.81
C SER A 443 6.58 0.94 16.88
N PRO A 444 6.08 -0.24 17.27
CA PRO A 444 6.14 -1.42 16.43
C PRO A 444 5.63 -1.16 15.01
N ARG A 445 6.40 -1.56 14.00
CA ARG A 445 6.13 -1.36 12.56
C ARG A 445 6.09 0.10 12.07
N MET A 446 6.49 1.06 12.90
CA MET A 446 6.47 2.50 12.56
C MET A 446 7.89 3.08 12.39
N ASN A 447 8.82 2.28 11.89
CA ASN A 447 10.14 2.75 11.47
C ASN A 447 10.27 2.71 9.96
N PHE A 448 10.55 3.87 9.38
CA PHE A 448 10.63 4.10 7.94
C PHE A 448 11.94 4.77 7.58
N THR A 449 12.24 4.81 6.30
CA THR A 449 13.48 5.38 5.78
C THR A 449 13.20 6.12 4.47
N SER A 450 13.85 7.26 4.24
CA SER A 450 13.79 7.95 2.94
C SER A 450 14.47 7.15 1.80
N PHE A 451 15.21 6.08 2.13
CA PHE A 451 15.80 5.15 1.16
C PHE A 451 14.76 4.41 0.30
N ARG A 452 13.49 4.39 0.72
CA ARG A 452 12.33 3.81 0.00
C ARG A 452 11.31 4.91 -0.35
N ASP A 453 11.79 5.91 -1.06
CA ASP A 453 11.09 7.12 -1.54
C ASP A 453 9.79 6.86 -2.34
N ASP A 454 9.46 5.61 -2.68
CA ASP A 454 8.28 5.28 -3.49
C ASP A 454 7.00 5.01 -2.69
N LEU A 455 7.11 4.57 -1.43
CA LEU A 455 5.97 4.20 -0.60
C LEU A 455 5.92 4.95 0.73
N LEU A 456 6.88 5.83 1.04
CA LEU A 456 6.96 6.47 2.36
C LEU A 456 5.66 7.21 2.75
N VAL A 457 5.05 7.92 1.80
CA VAL A 457 3.75 8.59 2.06
C VAL A 457 2.66 7.56 2.37
N GLU A 458 2.57 6.46 1.61
CA GLU A 458 1.58 5.39 1.82
C GLU A 458 1.84 4.63 3.14
N GLU A 459 3.11 4.38 3.50
CA GLU A 459 3.52 3.77 4.76
C GLU A 459 3.20 4.67 5.97
N MET A 460 3.38 5.99 5.81
CA MET A 460 3.02 7.00 6.79
C MET A 460 1.49 7.13 6.96
N GLU A 461 0.74 7.09 5.86
CA GLU A 461 -0.72 7.06 5.87
C GLU A 461 -1.26 5.82 6.59
N ASP A 462 -0.75 4.62 6.27
CA ASP A 462 -1.09 3.39 6.99
C ASP A 462 -0.75 3.53 8.48
N ALA A 463 0.41 4.10 8.82
CA ALA A 463 0.80 4.32 10.21
C ALA A 463 -0.19 5.27 10.93
N PHE A 464 -0.62 6.37 10.31
CA PHE A 464 -1.64 7.25 10.87
C PHE A 464 -2.99 6.54 11.04
N CYS A 465 -3.37 5.70 10.09
CA CYS A 465 -4.57 4.87 10.19
C CYS A 465 -4.44 3.83 11.33
N GLN A 466 -3.27 3.24 11.54
CA GLN A 466 -2.99 2.35 12.68
C GLN A 466 -2.98 3.08 14.04
N VAL A 467 -2.66 4.38 14.07
CA VAL A 467 -2.84 5.23 15.27
C VAL A 467 -4.32 5.49 15.53
N ASN A 468 -5.07 5.79 14.47
CA ASN A 468 -6.51 6.04 14.52
C ASN A 468 -7.34 4.77 14.76
N CYS A 469 -6.74 3.58 14.60
CA CYS A 469 -7.40 2.30 14.80
C CYS A 469 -7.26 1.81 16.26
N TYR A 470 -8.38 1.80 16.99
CA TYR A 470 -8.42 1.32 18.37
C TYR A 470 -9.82 0.81 18.75
N CYS A 471 -9.91 -0.04 19.78
CA CYS A 471 -11.20 -0.51 20.25
C CYS A 471 -11.87 0.45 21.22
N PRO A 472 -13.22 0.48 21.25
CA PRO A 472 -13.97 1.10 22.32
C PRO A 472 -13.58 0.55 23.69
N ASN A 473 -13.89 1.30 24.73
CA ASN A 473 -13.49 0.93 26.08
C ASN A 473 -14.01 -0.43 26.53
N GLY A 474 -13.13 -1.20 27.16
CA GLY A 474 -13.43 -2.56 27.62
C GLY A 474 -13.38 -3.62 26.51
N TRP A 475 -13.34 -3.22 25.24
CA TRP A 475 -13.15 -4.14 24.12
C TRP A 475 -11.66 -4.34 23.82
N LYS A 476 -11.31 -5.53 23.33
CA LYS A 476 -9.93 -5.89 22.99
C LYS A 476 -9.74 -5.97 21.48
N GLN A 477 -8.71 -5.28 20.99
CA GLN A 477 -8.33 -5.30 19.58
C GLN A 477 -7.74 -6.63 19.16
N LEU A 478 -8.12 -7.10 17.97
CA LEU A 478 -7.33 -8.08 17.24
C LEU A 478 -5.98 -7.47 16.86
N VAL A 479 -4.90 -8.02 17.42
CA VAL A 479 -3.53 -7.64 17.06
C VAL A 479 -2.77 -8.89 16.64
N LEU A 480 -2.33 -8.92 15.38
CA LEU A 480 -1.50 -10.01 14.83
C LEU A 480 -0.21 -9.42 14.30
N GLU A 481 0.93 -9.99 14.67
CA GLU A 481 2.26 -9.52 14.24
C GLU A 481 2.46 -7.99 14.39
N ASN A 482 2.00 -7.46 15.53
CA ASN A 482 2.00 -6.04 15.88
C ASN A 482 1.18 -5.11 14.93
N ARG A 483 0.27 -5.64 14.12
CA ARG A 483 -0.72 -4.86 13.34
C ARG A 483 -2.08 -4.93 14.01
N LYS A 484 -2.76 -3.78 14.11
CA LYS A 484 -4.14 -3.67 14.60
C LYS A 484 -5.09 -3.90 13.42
N TYR A 485 -6.12 -4.71 13.64
CA TYR A 485 -7.19 -4.96 12.68
C TYR A 485 -8.49 -4.36 13.19
N GLY A 486 -9.41 -4.01 12.29
CA GLY A 486 -10.71 -3.37 12.58
C GLY A 486 -11.72 -4.24 13.35
N GLU A 487 -11.25 -5.18 14.16
CA GLU A 487 -12.05 -6.15 14.91
C GLU A 487 -11.78 -6.03 16.41
N CYS A 488 -12.87 -5.87 17.17
CA CYS A 488 -12.87 -5.71 18.61
C CYS A 488 -13.68 -6.82 19.27
N PHE A 489 -13.20 -7.35 20.39
CA PHE A 489 -13.86 -8.44 21.11
C PHE A 489 -14.14 -8.12 22.58
N PHE A 490 -15.25 -8.66 23.07
CA PHE A 490 -15.68 -8.51 24.45
C PHE A 490 -16.31 -9.80 24.98
N PRO A 491 -15.76 -10.41 26.05
CA PRO A 491 -16.37 -11.54 26.71
C PRO A 491 -17.45 -11.05 27.67
N THR A 492 -18.67 -11.59 27.58
CA THR A 492 -19.73 -11.26 28.52
C THR A 492 -19.40 -11.76 29.92
N LYS A 493 -20.04 -11.19 30.94
CA LYS A 493 -19.77 -11.52 32.35
C LYS A 493 -20.70 -12.56 32.94
N ILE A 494 -21.72 -12.98 32.20
CA ILE A 494 -22.79 -13.87 32.67
C ILE A 494 -22.91 -15.02 31.69
N ASP A 495 -23.06 -16.23 32.24
CA ASP A 495 -23.35 -17.40 31.44
C ASP A 495 -24.81 -17.33 30.99
N ALA A 496 -25.02 -17.32 29.68
CA ALA A 496 -26.31 -17.18 29.07
C ALA A 496 -26.46 -18.20 27.94
N SER A 497 -27.69 -18.42 27.49
CA SER A 497 -27.90 -19.23 26.29
C SER A 497 -27.43 -18.48 25.06
N TRP A 498 -27.02 -19.22 24.03
CA TRP A 498 -26.58 -18.65 22.76
C TRP A 498 -27.57 -17.60 22.20
N THR A 499 -28.87 -17.87 22.34
CA THR A 499 -29.92 -16.93 21.89
C THR A 499 -29.89 -15.62 22.68
N ALA A 500 -29.74 -15.68 24.00
CA ALA A 500 -29.66 -14.48 24.83
C ALA A 500 -28.42 -13.66 24.48
N THR A 501 -27.26 -14.31 24.36
CA THR A 501 -26.01 -13.64 23.99
C THR A 501 -26.07 -12.99 22.61
N LYS A 502 -26.73 -13.64 21.63
CA LYS A 502 -26.96 -13.03 20.31
C LYS A 502 -27.65 -11.67 20.39
N PHE A 503 -28.56 -11.47 21.34
CA PHE A 503 -29.22 -10.18 21.57
C PHE A 503 -28.43 -9.24 22.50
N GLU A 504 -27.52 -9.77 23.32
CA GLU A 504 -26.66 -8.99 24.21
C GLU A 504 -25.57 -8.23 23.44
N CYS A 505 -24.91 -8.86 22.46
CA CYS A 505 -23.80 -8.23 21.74
C CYS A 505 -24.15 -6.88 21.07
N PRO A 506 -25.30 -6.71 20.38
CA PRO A 506 -25.69 -5.41 19.85
C PRO A 506 -25.89 -4.35 20.94
N ILE A 507 -26.42 -4.75 22.10
CA ILE A 507 -26.66 -3.86 23.24
C ILE A 507 -25.33 -3.38 23.83
N LEU A 508 -24.33 -4.25 23.93
CA LEU A 508 -23.00 -3.90 24.43
C LEU A 508 -22.28 -2.91 23.51
N SER A 509 -22.48 -3.02 22.19
CA SER A 509 -21.88 -2.13 21.18
C SER A 509 -22.68 -0.84 20.94
N LYS A 510 -23.81 -0.62 21.65
CA LYS A 510 -24.80 0.42 21.31
C LYS A 510 -24.23 1.84 21.26
N ASP A 511 -23.26 2.14 22.12
CA ASP A 511 -22.66 3.47 22.21
C ASP A 511 -21.60 3.72 21.12
N HIS A 512 -21.31 2.70 20.30
CA HIS A 512 -20.41 2.77 19.15
C HIS A 512 -21.16 2.36 17.87
N THR A 513 -21.09 1.09 17.47
CA THR A 513 -21.69 0.62 16.20
C THR A 513 -23.15 0.21 16.32
N GLY A 514 -23.58 -0.25 17.50
CA GLY A 514 -24.89 -0.87 17.74
C GLY A 514 -25.14 -2.17 16.96
N ASN A 515 -24.14 -2.68 16.24
CA ASN A 515 -24.23 -3.84 15.35
C ASN A 515 -23.34 -5.00 15.81
N GLY A 516 -22.87 -4.96 17.06
CA GLY A 516 -22.09 -6.02 17.67
C GLY A 516 -22.80 -7.37 17.59
N HIS A 517 -22.05 -8.43 17.37
CA HIS A 517 -22.59 -9.77 17.18
C HIS A 517 -21.70 -10.82 17.84
N LEU A 518 -22.19 -12.05 17.97
CA LEU A 518 -21.34 -13.17 18.39
C LEU A 518 -20.18 -13.36 17.42
N VAL A 519 -19.00 -13.69 17.94
CA VAL A 519 -17.73 -13.68 17.20
C VAL A 519 -17.76 -14.53 15.92
N TYR A 520 -17.16 -14.00 14.86
CA TYR A 520 -16.91 -14.70 13.60
C TYR A 520 -15.50 -15.30 13.62
N VAL A 521 -15.32 -16.59 13.33
CA VAL A 521 -13.98 -17.23 13.40
C VAL A 521 -13.61 -17.86 12.06
N ASN A 522 -12.60 -17.31 11.39
CA ASN A 522 -12.28 -17.62 9.98
C ASN A 522 -10.83 -18.02 9.71
N SER A 523 -10.00 -18.12 10.75
CA SER A 523 -8.63 -18.59 10.62
C SER A 523 -8.17 -19.25 11.92
N ALA A 524 -7.14 -20.10 11.81
CA ALA A 524 -6.50 -20.71 12.96
C ALA A 524 -5.87 -19.66 13.90
N LEU A 525 -5.24 -18.62 13.33
CA LEU A 525 -4.63 -17.53 14.10
C LEU A 525 -5.67 -16.75 14.89
N LYS A 526 -6.82 -16.41 14.28
CA LYS A 526 -7.92 -15.74 14.99
C LYS A 526 -8.48 -16.64 16.09
N ASN A 527 -8.68 -17.93 15.81
CA ASN A 527 -9.16 -18.87 16.83
C ASN A 527 -8.21 -18.94 18.02
N GLN A 528 -6.89 -19.03 17.79
CA GLN A 528 -5.90 -19.03 18.86
C GLN A 528 -5.95 -17.73 19.67
N PHE A 529 -5.93 -16.57 18.99
CA PHE A 529 -6.07 -15.27 19.65
C PHE A 529 -7.32 -15.20 20.55
N LEU A 530 -8.47 -15.68 20.06
CA LEU A 530 -9.73 -15.66 20.81
C LEU A 530 -9.70 -16.60 22.02
N ASN A 531 -9.10 -17.79 21.89
CA ASN A 531 -8.93 -18.72 22.99
C ASN A 531 -8.08 -18.10 24.11
N ASP A 532 -6.93 -17.52 23.74
CA ASP A 532 -6.00 -16.90 24.68
C ASP A 532 -6.63 -15.67 25.34
N PHE A 533 -7.29 -14.82 24.54
CA PHE A 533 -8.02 -13.66 25.02
C PHE A 533 -9.10 -14.05 26.03
N TYR A 534 -9.91 -15.05 25.70
CA TYR A 534 -10.97 -15.54 26.58
C TYR A 534 -10.38 -16.14 27.87
N MET A 535 -9.34 -16.97 27.78
CA MET A 535 -8.69 -17.57 28.95
C MET A 535 -8.07 -16.53 29.88
N ASN A 536 -7.54 -15.43 29.35
CA ASN A 536 -7.02 -14.30 30.14
C ASN A 536 -8.10 -13.54 30.93
N HIS A 537 -9.37 -13.68 30.55
CA HIS A 537 -10.52 -13.05 31.22
C HIS A 537 -11.42 -14.07 31.93
N TRP A 538 -11.06 -15.37 31.85
CA TRP A 538 -11.79 -16.43 32.50
C TRP A 538 -11.38 -16.53 33.97
N ASP A 539 -12.39 -16.77 34.81
CA ASP A 539 -12.22 -16.95 36.24
C ASP A 539 -12.95 -18.24 36.68
N PRO A 540 -12.25 -19.23 37.25
CA PRO A 540 -12.86 -20.47 37.72
C PRO A 540 -13.92 -20.27 38.80
N GLU A 541 -13.87 -19.18 39.57
CA GLU A 541 -14.91 -18.87 40.57
C GLU A 541 -16.24 -18.49 39.91
N ASN A 542 -16.17 -17.93 38.70
CA ASN A 542 -17.33 -17.45 37.96
C ASN A 542 -17.82 -18.45 36.91
N GLN A 543 -16.97 -19.38 36.47
CA GLN A 543 -17.33 -20.42 35.51
C GLN A 543 -16.42 -21.65 35.65
N GLU A 544 -16.96 -22.75 36.16
CA GLU A 544 -16.17 -23.97 36.47
C GLU A 544 -15.46 -24.56 35.24
N LYS A 545 -16.13 -24.57 34.08
CA LYS A 545 -15.59 -25.11 32.82
C LYS A 545 -15.55 -24.02 31.75
N PRO A 546 -14.36 -23.61 31.27
CA PRO A 546 -14.26 -22.57 30.26
C PRO A 546 -14.96 -22.97 28.97
N ASN A 547 -15.90 -22.13 28.55
CA ASN A 547 -16.62 -22.25 27.29
C ASN A 547 -17.24 -20.90 26.88
N TYR A 548 -17.31 -20.66 25.58
CA TYR A 548 -17.94 -19.45 25.05
C TYR A 548 -18.71 -19.70 23.74
N ASP A 549 -19.78 -18.94 23.55
CA ASP A 549 -20.61 -18.98 22.36
C ASP A 549 -19.93 -18.26 21.18
N ILE A 550 -20.06 -18.85 19.99
CA ILE A 550 -19.58 -18.25 18.73
C ILE A 550 -20.74 -18.01 17.77
N GLY A 551 -20.54 -17.10 16.82
CA GLY A 551 -21.60 -16.66 15.90
C GLY A 551 -22.03 -17.67 14.85
N TYR A 552 -21.72 -18.96 15.00
CA TYR A 552 -22.03 -20.00 14.02
C TYR A 552 -23.29 -20.76 14.42
N TYR A 553 -24.21 -20.97 13.48
CA TYR A 553 -25.46 -21.70 13.74
C TYR A 553 -26.00 -22.36 12.47
N TYR A 554 -26.80 -23.41 12.65
CA TYR A 554 -27.47 -24.13 11.57
C TYR A 554 -28.74 -23.41 11.14
N ASP A 555 -28.78 -22.89 9.92
CA ASP A 555 -29.99 -22.35 9.33
C ASP A 555 -30.84 -23.44 8.68
N LYS A 556 -32.05 -23.60 9.19
CA LYS A 556 -33.04 -24.58 8.70
C LYS A 556 -33.48 -24.31 7.26
N THR A 557 -33.46 -23.05 6.84
CA THR A 557 -33.95 -22.64 5.52
C THR A 557 -32.99 -23.08 4.43
N THR A 558 -31.72 -22.73 4.59
CA THR A 558 -30.65 -23.09 3.65
C THR A 558 -30.08 -24.49 3.89
N LYS A 559 -30.40 -25.12 5.03
CA LYS A 559 -29.87 -26.41 5.50
C LYS A 559 -28.34 -26.41 5.58
N LYS A 560 -27.77 -25.29 6.03
CA LYS A 560 -26.33 -25.09 6.16
C LYS A 560 -26.03 -24.35 7.45
N PHE A 561 -24.83 -24.56 7.98
CA PHE A 561 -24.33 -23.68 9.02
C PHE A 561 -23.89 -22.34 8.41
N ILE A 562 -24.34 -21.26 9.03
CA ILE A 562 -24.09 -19.88 8.61
C ILE A 562 -23.68 -19.04 9.82
N TRP A 563 -22.94 -17.97 9.57
CA TRP A 563 -22.53 -17.03 10.61
C TRP A 563 -23.59 -15.94 10.82
N VAL A 564 -23.70 -15.42 12.03
CA VAL A 564 -24.66 -14.35 12.40
C VAL A 564 -24.45 -13.05 11.63
N ASN A 565 -23.25 -12.83 11.08
CA ASN A 565 -22.93 -11.71 10.18
C ASN A 565 -23.28 -12.01 8.70
N GLY A 566 -23.91 -13.14 8.40
CA GLY A 566 -24.34 -13.51 7.05
C GLY A 566 -23.31 -14.27 6.22
N VAL A 567 -22.10 -14.51 6.73
CA VAL A 567 -21.07 -15.28 6.02
C VAL A 567 -21.49 -16.75 5.89
N THR A 568 -21.39 -17.28 4.67
CA THR A 568 -21.78 -18.66 4.32
C THR A 568 -20.62 -19.52 3.82
N ASN A 569 -19.53 -18.90 3.34
CA ASN A 569 -18.40 -19.58 2.72
C ASN A 569 -17.11 -19.36 3.53
N ASN A 570 -17.08 -19.83 4.78
CA ASN A 570 -15.89 -19.80 5.62
C ASN A 570 -15.14 -21.15 5.48
N PRO A 571 -13.89 -21.17 4.96
CA PRO A 571 -13.12 -22.40 4.78
C PRO A 571 -12.55 -22.95 6.10
N TYR A 572 -12.49 -22.14 7.16
CA TYR A 572 -11.96 -22.55 8.44
C TYR A 572 -13.03 -23.22 9.30
N SER A 573 -12.66 -24.32 9.93
CA SER A 573 -13.47 -24.94 10.98
C SER A 573 -12.60 -25.54 12.07
N ASN A 574 -13.13 -25.57 13.29
CA ASN A 574 -12.45 -26.13 14.45
C ASN A 574 -13.38 -27.06 15.26
N TRP A 575 -14.16 -27.87 14.54
CA TRP A 575 -15.07 -28.84 15.14
C TRP A 575 -14.35 -29.87 16.00
N ALA A 576 -14.96 -30.22 17.13
CA ALA A 576 -14.58 -31.40 17.90
C ALA A 576 -14.91 -32.68 17.12
N GLU A 577 -14.26 -33.78 17.49
CA GLU A 577 -14.58 -35.10 16.94
C GLU A 577 -16.07 -35.43 17.16
N GLY A 578 -16.75 -35.89 16.11
CA GLY A 578 -18.19 -36.22 16.15
C GLY A 578 -19.13 -35.03 15.91
N TYR A 579 -18.61 -33.83 15.64
CA TYR A 579 -19.38 -32.63 15.32
C TYR A 579 -19.16 -32.16 13.87
N PRO A 580 -20.09 -31.38 13.28
CA PRO A 580 -21.37 -30.92 13.83
C PRO A 580 -22.39 -32.04 14.05
N ASP A 581 -23.15 -31.96 15.15
CA ASP A 581 -24.23 -32.89 15.47
C ASP A 581 -25.53 -32.11 15.77
N ILE A 582 -26.37 -31.98 14.74
CA ILE A 582 -27.64 -31.25 14.82
C ILE A 582 -28.64 -31.86 15.82
N THR A 583 -28.42 -33.10 16.28
CA THR A 583 -29.26 -33.72 17.32
C THR A 583 -28.96 -33.17 18.71
N LYS A 584 -27.76 -32.59 18.91
CA LYS A 584 -27.35 -31.89 20.14
C LYS A 584 -27.81 -30.43 20.14
N GLY A 585 -27.96 -29.85 18.96
CA GLY A 585 -28.58 -28.54 18.78
C GLY A 585 -28.07 -27.82 17.54
N GLU A 586 -28.60 -26.63 17.32
CA GLU A 586 -28.42 -25.86 16.09
C GLU A 586 -27.40 -24.73 16.26
N CYS A 587 -26.95 -24.45 17.48
CA CYS A 587 -26.00 -23.38 17.76
C CYS A 587 -24.62 -23.95 18.09
N VAL A 588 -23.60 -23.09 18.10
CA VAL A 588 -22.22 -23.53 18.25
C VAL A 588 -21.53 -22.79 19.38
N MET A 589 -20.83 -23.58 20.20
CA MET A 589 -20.05 -23.13 21.34
C MET A 589 -18.65 -23.70 21.25
N ALA A 590 -17.65 -22.91 21.61
CA ALA A 590 -16.29 -23.36 21.81
C ALA A 590 -16.14 -23.89 23.25
N LYS A 591 -15.73 -25.15 23.40
CA LYS A 591 -15.45 -25.77 24.71
C LYS A 591 -13.99 -26.17 24.80
N ARG A 592 -13.37 -25.90 25.95
CA ARG A 592 -12.00 -26.33 26.19
C ARG A 592 -11.92 -27.86 26.21
N VAL A 593 -10.90 -28.41 25.55
CA VAL A 593 -10.59 -29.85 25.58
C VAL A 593 -9.99 -30.18 26.94
N ASP A 594 -10.51 -31.25 27.57
CA ASP A 594 -10.04 -31.69 28.88
C ASP A 594 -8.52 -31.97 28.87
N GLY A 595 -7.81 -31.46 29.89
CA GLY A 595 -6.37 -31.62 30.02
C GLY A 595 -5.52 -30.66 29.17
N THR A 596 -6.14 -29.75 28.42
CA THR A 596 -5.44 -28.68 27.68
C THR A 596 -5.65 -27.32 28.35
N GLN A 597 -4.72 -26.39 28.12
CA GLN A 597 -4.85 -25.00 28.63
C GLN A 597 -5.68 -24.12 27.69
N GLU A 598 -5.42 -24.18 26.38
CA GLU A 598 -5.95 -23.23 25.39
C GLU A 598 -6.53 -23.92 24.14
N ASP A 599 -6.64 -25.26 24.11
CA ASP A 599 -7.29 -25.95 22.99
C ASP A 599 -8.81 -25.95 23.21
N PHE A 600 -9.52 -25.13 22.43
CA PHE A 600 -10.98 -25.12 22.38
C PHE A 600 -11.45 -25.73 21.07
N ARG A 601 -12.50 -26.55 21.13
CA ARG A 601 -13.14 -27.15 19.96
C ARG A 601 -14.62 -26.81 19.92
N TRP A 602 -15.13 -26.66 18.71
CA TRP A 602 -16.51 -26.29 18.46
C TRP A 602 -17.41 -27.51 18.63
N VAL A 603 -18.52 -27.31 19.33
CA VAL A 603 -19.55 -28.33 19.56
C VAL A 603 -20.93 -27.75 19.26
N SER A 604 -21.84 -28.60 18.78
CA SER A 604 -23.25 -28.28 18.60
C SER A 604 -23.97 -28.27 19.94
N VAL A 605 -24.70 -27.20 20.22
CA VAL A 605 -25.43 -26.96 21.47
C VAL A 605 -26.85 -26.49 21.22
N ASN A 606 -27.73 -26.75 22.17
CA ASN A 606 -29.09 -26.25 22.18
C ASN A 606 -29.08 -24.73 22.42
N CYS A 607 -29.60 -23.97 21.45
CA CYS A 607 -29.58 -22.51 21.44
C CYS A 607 -30.27 -21.84 22.64
N GLN A 608 -31.12 -22.56 23.39
CA GLN A 608 -31.94 -22.01 24.48
C GLN A 608 -31.53 -22.51 25.86
N THR A 609 -31.02 -23.74 25.97
CA THR A 609 -30.82 -24.42 27.27
C THR A 609 -29.37 -24.62 27.65
N ASP A 610 -28.49 -24.79 26.66
CA ASP A 610 -27.05 -24.81 26.93
C ASP A 610 -26.58 -23.38 27.12
N TYR A 611 -25.67 -23.19 28.08
CA TYR A 611 -25.21 -21.87 28.50
C TYR A 611 -23.69 -21.80 28.55
N GLY A 612 -23.19 -20.60 28.27
CA GLY A 612 -21.78 -20.27 28.27
C GLY A 612 -21.56 -18.77 28.28
N ARG A 613 -20.29 -18.35 28.27
CA ARG A 613 -19.97 -16.93 28.10
C ARG A 613 -20.23 -16.52 26.66
N GLY A 614 -20.74 -15.32 26.48
CA GLY A 614 -20.77 -14.75 25.15
C GLY A 614 -19.41 -14.21 24.75
N LEU A 615 -18.96 -14.48 23.53
CA LEU A 615 -17.83 -13.74 22.96
C LEU A 615 -18.35 -12.85 21.83
N CYS A 616 -18.50 -11.57 22.15
CA CYS A 616 -18.99 -10.56 21.22
C CYS A 616 -17.86 -10.00 20.36
N GLN A 617 -18.19 -9.61 19.15
CA GLN A 617 -17.35 -8.94 18.17
C GLN A 617 -18.05 -7.67 17.67
N GLU A 618 -17.31 -6.58 17.51
CA GLU A 618 -17.74 -5.39 16.77
C GLU A 618 -16.58 -4.76 15.98
N ALA A 619 -16.88 -3.73 15.18
CA ALA A 619 -15.87 -2.98 14.45
C ALA A 619 -15.04 -2.09 15.39
N ALA A 620 -13.78 -1.85 15.05
CA ALA A 620 -12.94 -0.89 15.76
C ALA A 620 -13.33 0.55 15.48
N CYS A 621 -12.91 1.46 16.35
CA CYS A 621 -12.86 2.88 16.04
C CYS A 621 -11.80 3.09 14.95
N ASP A 622 -12.16 3.78 13.86
CA ASP A 622 -11.27 4.09 12.74
C ASP A 622 -11.80 5.31 11.95
N SER A 623 -11.38 5.51 10.70
CA SER A 623 -11.84 6.63 9.89
C SER A 623 -13.34 6.59 9.58
N ASP A 624 -13.95 5.41 9.59
CA ASP A 624 -15.35 5.20 9.21
C ASP A 624 -16.21 5.15 10.48
N PHE A 625 -15.74 4.42 11.50
CA PHE A 625 -16.42 4.26 12.78
C PHE A 625 -15.82 5.17 13.86
N TYR A 626 -16.50 6.29 14.12
CA TYR A 626 -16.04 7.28 15.10
C TYR A 626 -16.28 6.82 16.55
N CYS A 627 -15.27 7.00 17.39
CA CYS A 627 -15.41 6.90 18.84
C CYS A 627 -15.14 8.25 19.50
N PRO A 628 -16.12 8.82 20.24
CA PRO A 628 -15.90 10.08 20.93
C PRO A 628 -14.80 9.96 21.98
N PRO A 629 -13.98 11.02 22.19
CA PRO A 629 -13.02 11.07 23.27
C PRO A 629 -13.70 10.84 24.61
N GLU A 630 -13.08 10.03 25.44
CA GLU A 630 -13.53 9.86 26.80
C GLU A 630 -13.06 11.02 27.67
N TYR A 631 -14.02 11.76 28.21
CA TYR A 631 -13.75 12.72 29.27
C TYR A 631 -13.76 11.96 30.60
N ASN A 632 -12.57 11.57 31.08
CA ASN A 632 -12.39 11.23 32.50
C ASN A 632 -12.40 12.49 33.36
#